data_AF-A0A2D7IMR3-F1
#
_entry.id   AF-A0A2D7IMR3-F1
#
_cell.length_a   1.000
_cell.length_b   1.000
_cell.length_c   1.000
_cell.angle_alpha   90.00
_cell.angle_beta   90.00
_cell.angle_gamma   90.00
#
_symmetry.space_group_name_H-M   'P 1'
#
loop_
_entity.id
_entity.type
_entity.pdbx_description
1 polymer ?
#
loop_
_entity_poly.entity_id
_entity_poly.type
_entity_poly.pdbx_seq_one_letter_code
_entity_poly.pdbx_strand_id
1 'polypeptide(L)'
;MRSFYNILFFIIFFSWIHGNKIAVTTKVKGQVEIMPIGKDNFANLKPGTILADGDKIRTGSSGFTAIIFIDDKSTLKLKENSEAVITGQRSARSIAKKINMDVGTVRATVNKQNSNFVIQTPTSVASVKGTDFWMITDPVDGDIVIGLEGLVTLTNNETGAEVDVTEGTSGSSTPDGDVGVEETEESSIPEDPTDQDEQQAEIKIYLEGPNGEQKVMIIEYE
;
A
#
# COMPACT_ATOMS: atom_id res chain seq x y z
N MET A 1 53.33 -22.29 39.68
CA MET A 1 52.56 -21.05 39.43
C MET A 1 51.35 -21.41 38.60
N ARG A 2 50.14 -21.16 39.13
CA ARG A 2 48.86 -21.44 38.46
C ARG A 2 48.55 -20.27 37.53
N SER A 3 48.40 -20.51 36.23
CA SER A 3 47.86 -19.50 35.30
C SER A 3 46.37 -19.76 35.14
N PHE A 4 45.55 -18.88 35.68
CA PHE A 4 44.11 -18.83 35.48
C PHE A 4 43.83 -18.25 34.08
N TYR A 5 43.25 -19.05 33.19
CA TYR A 5 42.69 -18.54 31.94
C TYR A 5 41.32 -17.92 32.24
N ASN A 6 41.21 -16.60 32.12
CA ASN A 6 39.95 -15.87 32.13
C ASN A 6 39.18 -16.21 30.85
N ILE A 7 38.08 -16.95 30.97
CA ILE A 7 37.08 -17.12 29.91
C ILE A 7 36.24 -15.85 29.89
N LEU A 8 36.44 -15.01 28.87
CA LEU A 8 35.60 -13.85 28.58
C LEU A 8 34.32 -14.33 27.89
N PHE A 9 33.22 -14.38 28.64
CA PHE A 9 31.90 -14.75 28.13
C PHE A 9 31.32 -13.55 27.35
N PHE A 10 31.38 -13.60 26.02
CA PHE A 10 30.77 -12.58 25.16
C PHE A 10 29.25 -12.84 25.10
N ILE A 11 28.48 -12.17 25.97
CA ILE A 11 27.01 -12.23 25.96
C ILE A 11 26.53 -11.41 24.75
N ILE A 12 26.24 -12.10 23.65
CA ILE A 12 25.52 -11.51 22.51
C ILE A 12 24.07 -11.33 22.96
N PHE A 13 23.72 -10.11 23.39
CA PHE A 13 22.33 -9.70 23.53
C PHE A 13 21.71 -9.65 22.12
N PHE A 14 21.09 -10.76 21.71
CA PHE A 14 20.27 -10.81 20.51
C PHE A 14 18.95 -10.07 20.81
N SER A 15 18.99 -8.75 20.76
CA SER A 15 17.80 -7.90 20.90
C SER A 15 16.89 -8.19 19.72
N TRP A 16 15.83 -8.97 19.92
CA TRP A 16 14.77 -9.07 18.92
C TRP A 16 14.07 -7.72 18.81
N ILE A 17 14.44 -6.96 17.79
CA ILE A 17 13.73 -5.76 17.36
C ILE A 17 12.35 -6.21 16.93
N HIS A 18 11.33 -5.96 17.74
CA HIS A 18 9.93 -6.14 17.37
C HIS A 18 9.41 -4.78 16.89
N GLY A 19 9.07 -4.67 15.61
CA GLY A 19 8.39 -3.48 15.09
C GLY A 19 7.01 -3.31 15.73
N ASN A 20 6.57 -2.06 15.89
CA ASN A 20 5.24 -1.77 16.41
C ASN A 20 4.18 -2.23 15.40
N LYS A 21 3.07 -2.80 15.87
CA LYS A 21 1.94 -3.18 15.00
C LYS A 21 1.23 -1.92 14.48
N ILE A 22 1.08 -1.80 13.17
CA ILE A 22 0.57 -0.56 12.53
C ILE A 22 -0.56 -0.79 11.53
N ALA A 23 -0.64 -1.97 10.91
CA ALA A 23 -1.65 -2.25 9.89
C ALA A 23 -2.02 -3.74 9.86
N VAL A 24 -3.07 -4.07 9.12
CA VAL A 24 -3.50 -5.43 8.86
C VAL A 24 -3.79 -5.61 7.38
N THR A 25 -3.35 -6.72 6.81
CA THR A 25 -3.72 -7.10 5.43
C THR A 25 -5.13 -7.66 5.42
N THR A 26 -6.02 -7.13 4.60
CA THR A 26 -7.41 -7.57 4.53
C THR A 26 -7.70 -8.47 3.33
N LYS A 27 -6.96 -8.29 2.24
CA LYS A 27 -7.12 -9.07 1.01
C LYS A 27 -5.76 -9.39 0.42
N VAL A 28 -5.60 -10.61 -0.07
CA VAL A 28 -4.41 -11.07 -0.80
C VAL A 28 -4.89 -11.91 -1.97
N LYS A 29 -4.52 -11.56 -3.19
CA LYS A 29 -4.75 -12.33 -4.43
C LYS A 29 -3.41 -12.58 -5.12
N GLY A 30 -3.27 -13.75 -5.76
CA GLY A 30 -2.08 -14.14 -6.50
C GLY A 30 -0.80 -14.17 -5.65
N GLN A 31 0.33 -13.85 -6.27
CA GLN A 31 1.64 -13.88 -5.60
C GLN A 31 1.88 -12.59 -4.80
N VAL A 32 1.80 -12.69 -3.47
CA VAL A 32 2.17 -11.60 -2.57
C VAL A 32 3.04 -12.14 -1.45
N GLU A 33 4.12 -11.43 -1.16
CA GLU A 33 5.13 -11.83 -0.20
C GLU A 33 5.40 -10.69 0.79
N ILE A 34 5.82 -11.07 2.00
CA ILE A 34 6.24 -10.18 3.06
C ILE A 34 7.65 -10.56 3.52
N MET A 35 8.50 -9.56 3.73
CA MET A 35 9.75 -9.68 4.45
C MET A 35 9.59 -8.89 5.75
N PRO A 36 9.39 -9.59 6.89
CA PRO A 36 9.25 -8.93 8.18
C PRO A 36 10.50 -8.14 8.55
N ILE A 37 10.34 -7.03 9.27
CA ILE A 37 11.47 -6.22 9.72
C ILE A 37 12.52 -7.07 10.49
N GLY A 38 13.80 -6.88 10.15
CA GLY A 38 14.92 -7.64 10.73
C GLY A 38 15.06 -9.09 10.22
N LYS A 39 14.36 -9.44 9.12
CA LYS A 39 14.55 -10.68 8.37
C LYS A 39 15.07 -10.37 6.97
N ASP A 40 15.77 -11.34 6.38
CA ASP A 40 16.37 -11.21 5.05
C ASP A 40 15.67 -12.06 3.98
N ASN A 41 14.60 -12.77 4.35
CA ASN A 41 13.88 -13.68 3.45
C ASN A 41 12.40 -13.29 3.35
N PHE A 42 11.88 -13.36 2.13
CA PHE A 42 10.46 -13.26 1.86
C PHE A 42 9.71 -14.54 2.25
N ALA A 43 8.46 -14.37 2.67
CA ALA A 43 7.50 -15.44 2.88
C ALA A 43 6.15 -15.05 2.28
N ASN A 44 5.31 -16.03 1.93
CA ASN A 44 3.98 -15.74 1.41
C ASN A 44 3.13 -14.95 2.41
N LEU A 45 2.58 -13.83 1.94
CA LEU A 45 1.67 -13.01 2.71
C LEU A 45 0.27 -13.66 2.73
N LYS A 46 -0.41 -13.58 3.88
CA LYS A 46 -1.76 -14.14 4.06
C LYS A 46 -2.74 -13.05 4.48
N PRO A 47 -4.02 -13.13 4.10
CA PRO A 47 -5.06 -12.29 4.68
C PRO A 47 -5.06 -12.39 6.21
N GLY A 48 -5.35 -11.28 6.89
CA GLY A 48 -5.31 -11.15 8.36
C GLY A 48 -3.91 -11.02 8.97
N THR A 49 -2.84 -10.96 8.18
CA THR A 49 -1.49 -10.72 8.70
C THR A 49 -1.38 -9.32 9.29
N ILE A 50 -0.92 -9.23 10.54
CA ILE A 50 -0.62 -7.96 11.20
C ILE A 50 0.75 -7.50 10.71
N LEU A 51 0.81 -6.27 10.19
CA LEU A 51 2.04 -5.63 9.74
C LEU A 51 2.66 -4.82 10.87
N ALA A 52 3.98 -4.98 11.00
CA ALA A 52 4.82 -4.20 11.87
C ALA A 52 5.47 -3.03 11.12
N ASP A 53 5.85 -2.01 11.88
CA ASP A 53 6.68 -0.90 11.41
C ASP A 53 8.00 -1.43 10.83
N GLY A 54 8.18 -1.21 9.52
CA GLY A 54 9.35 -1.65 8.75
C GLY A 54 9.14 -2.94 7.94
N ASP A 55 7.94 -3.53 7.94
CA ASP A 55 7.67 -4.69 7.10
C ASP A 55 7.69 -4.28 5.61
N LYS A 56 8.37 -5.10 4.80
CA LYS A 56 8.41 -4.95 3.34
C LYS A 56 7.41 -5.90 2.69
N ILE A 57 6.65 -5.40 1.73
CA ILE A 57 5.68 -6.16 0.94
C ILE A 57 6.08 -6.10 -0.53
N ARG A 58 5.96 -7.23 -1.21
CA ARG A 58 6.16 -7.34 -2.65
C ARG A 58 5.02 -8.10 -3.31
N THR A 59 4.51 -7.59 -4.41
CA THR A 59 3.52 -8.26 -5.27
C THR A 59 4.19 -8.71 -6.58
N GLY A 60 3.89 -9.94 -7.01
CA GLY A 60 4.31 -10.44 -8.33
C GLY A 60 3.36 -9.98 -9.45
N SER A 61 3.50 -10.55 -10.65
CA SER A 61 2.70 -10.19 -11.83
C SER A 61 1.21 -10.53 -11.74
N SER A 62 0.81 -11.37 -10.79
CA SER A 62 -0.59 -11.66 -10.45
C SER A 62 -0.98 -11.15 -9.06
N GLY A 63 -0.07 -10.45 -8.39
CA GLY A 63 -0.18 -10.11 -6.98
C GLY A 63 -1.04 -8.89 -6.72
N PHE A 64 -1.89 -8.97 -5.71
CA PHE A 64 -2.63 -7.83 -5.20
C PHE A 64 -2.82 -7.96 -3.70
N THR A 65 -2.64 -6.87 -2.95
CA THR A 65 -2.98 -6.84 -1.52
C THR A 65 -3.63 -5.54 -1.10
N ALA A 66 -4.64 -5.65 -0.22
CA ALA A 66 -5.24 -4.53 0.48
C ALA A 66 -4.79 -4.53 1.95
N ILE A 67 -4.44 -3.35 2.45
CA ILE A 67 -3.90 -3.12 3.79
C ILE A 67 -4.72 -2.01 4.44
N ILE A 68 -5.13 -2.20 5.69
CA ILE A 68 -5.83 -1.20 6.48
C ILE A 68 -4.98 -0.83 7.70
N PHE A 69 -4.74 0.46 7.89
CA PHE A 69 -4.08 0.99 9.08
C PHE A 69 -5.01 0.94 10.30
N ILE A 70 -4.49 0.49 11.44
CA ILE A 70 -5.30 0.15 12.61
C ILE A 70 -5.81 1.35 13.41
N ASP A 71 -5.22 2.54 13.21
CA ASP A 71 -5.56 3.75 13.96
C ASP A 71 -6.69 4.54 13.33
N ASP A 72 -6.71 4.65 12.00
CA ASP A 72 -7.61 5.54 11.27
C ASP A 72 -8.38 4.87 10.14
N LYS A 73 -8.15 3.57 9.87
CA LYS A 73 -8.72 2.81 8.75
C LYS A 73 -8.33 3.34 7.35
N SER A 74 -7.30 4.18 7.25
CA SER A 74 -6.70 4.51 5.95
C SER A 74 -6.28 3.22 5.27
N THR A 75 -6.48 3.16 3.95
CA THR A 75 -6.31 1.93 3.16
C THR A 75 -5.23 2.12 2.10
N LEU A 76 -4.38 1.11 1.93
CA LEU A 76 -3.45 0.97 0.82
C LEU A 76 -3.81 -0.26 0.00
N LYS A 77 -3.86 -0.11 -1.31
CA LYS A 77 -4.02 -1.22 -2.26
C LYS A 77 -2.80 -1.27 -3.16
N LEU A 78 -1.96 -2.28 -3.01
CA LEU A 78 -0.79 -2.52 -3.86
C LEU A 78 -1.20 -3.45 -5.00
N LYS A 79 -1.02 -2.99 -6.24
CA LYS A 79 -1.24 -3.76 -7.46
C LYS A 79 -0.06 -4.66 -7.78
N GLU A 80 -0.12 -5.38 -8.89
CA GLU A 80 0.94 -6.24 -9.39
C GLU A 80 2.28 -5.50 -9.53
N ASN A 81 3.38 -6.26 -9.49
CA ASN A 81 4.75 -5.77 -9.70
C ASN A 81 5.13 -4.56 -8.83
N SER A 82 4.69 -4.55 -7.57
CA SER A 82 4.91 -3.45 -6.64
C SER A 82 5.78 -3.90 -5.46
N GLU A 83 6.66 -3.01 -4.99
CA GLU A 83 7.46 -3.22 -3.78
C GLU A 83 7.38 -2.00 -2.87
N ALA A 84 7.00 -2.21 -1.61
CA ALA A 84 6.85 -1.14 -0.63
C ALA A 84 7.27 -1.55 0.78
N VAL A 85 7.94 -0.64 1.49
CA VAL A 85 8.20 -0.73 2.93
C VAL A 85 7.19 0.14 3.67
N ILE A 86 6.42 -0.50 4.56
CA ILE A 86 5.36 0.15 5.32
C ILE A 86 5.90 0.54 6.70
N THR A 87 5.97 1.85 6.97
CA THR A 87 6.44 2.36 8.26
C THR A 87 5.38 3.20 8.95
N GLY A 88 5.42 3.18 10.28
CA GLY A 88 4.40 3.83 11.11
C GLY A 88 4.92 4.21 12.48
N GLN A 89 5.08 5.51 12.71
CA GLN A 89 5.47 6.04 14.02
C GLN A 89 4.23 6.26 14.88
N ARG A 90 4.04 5.38 15.87
CA ARG A 90 2.89 5.42 16.77
C ARG A 90 3.02 6.51 17.82
N SER A 91 1.99 7.35 17.93
CA SER A 91 1.75 8.27 19.05
C SER A 91 0.62 7.76 19.96
N ALA A 92 0.24 8.53 20.97
CA ALA A 92 -0.88 8.17 21.84
C ALA A 92 -2.24 8.09 21.13
N ARG A 93 -2.42 8.80 20.00
CA ARG A 93 -3.75 8.93 19.33
C ARG A 93 -3.75 8.62 17.83
N SER A 94 -2.58 8.51 17.20
CA SER A 94 -2.46 8.34 15.76
C SER A 94 -1.14 7.68 15.38
N ILE A 95 -1.03 7.21 14.16
CA ILE A 95 0.18 6.71 13.54
C ILE A 95 0.55 7.66 12.40
N ALA A 96 1.74 8.25 12.46
CA ALA A 96 2.33 8.93 11.30
C ALA A 96 2.86 7.88 10.34
N LYS A 97 2.39 7.90 9.10
CA LYS A 97 2.57 6.83 8.11
C LYS A 97 3.54 7.30 7.03
N LYS A 98 4.51 6.45 6.72
CA LYS A 98 5.41 6.64 5.59
C LYS A 98 5.55 5.34 4.82
N ILE A 99 5.25 5.40 3.53
CA ILE A 99 5.32 4.27 2.60
C ILE A 99 6.51 4.55 1.69
N ASN A 100 7.56 3.75 1.77
CA ASN A 100 8.66 3.86 0.81
C ASN A 100 8.38 2.87 -0.31
N MET A 101 8.17 3.33 -1.53
CA MET A 101 7.79 2.51 -2.66
C MET A 101 8.87 2.59 -3.74
N ASP A 102 9.42 1.44 -4.10
CA ASP A 102 10.56 1.38 -5.03
C ASP A 102 10.11 1.33 -6.50
N VAL A 103 8.98 0.66 -6.75
CA VAL A 103 8.35 0.47 -8.07
C VAL A 103 6.89 0.03 -7.90
N GLY A 104 6.05 0.31 -8.89
CA GLY A 104 4.73 -0.29 -9.07
C GLY A 104 3.57 0.69 -8.98
N THR A 105 2.39 0.19 -8.57
CA THR A 105 1.17 1.00 -8.47
C THR A 105 0.46 0.81 -7.13
N VAL A 106 0.07 1.92 -6.50
CA VAL A 106 -0.65 1.94 -5.23
C VAL A 106 -1.86 2.87 -5.30
N ARG A 107 -3.01 2.42 -4.78
CA ARG A 107 -4.12 3.32 -4.39
C ARG A 107 -4.01 3.60 -2.90
N ALA A 108 -4.16 4.84 -2.51
CA ALA A 108 -4.18 5.25 -1.12
C ALA A 108 -5.44 6.07 -0.83
N THR A 109 -6.29 5.53 0.05
CA THR A 109 -7.46 6.22 0.59
C THR A 109 -7.16 6.58 2.04
N VAL A 110 -6.86 7.85 2.27
CA VAL A 110 -6.30 8.37 3.52
C VAL A 110 -7.37 9.14 4.27
N ASN A 111 -7.71 8.67 5.47
CA ASN A 111 -8.64 9.38 6.35
C ASN A 111 -7.96 10.59 6.99
N LYS A 112 -8.71 11.70 7.10
CA LYS A 112 -8.17 12.95 7.64
C LYS A 112 -7.78 12.79 9.11
N GLN A 113 -6.49 12.96 9.40
CA GLN A 113 -5.90 12.87 10.74
C GLN A 113 -4.97 14.06 10.99
N ASN A 114 -4.59 14.27 12.26
CA ASN A 114 -3.51 15.18 12.66
C ASN A 114 -2.18 14.42 12.76
N SER A 115 -1.89 13.60 11.75
CA SER A 115 -0.64 12.87 11.58
C SER A 115 -0.28 12.86 10.09
N ASN A 116 1.01 12.76 9.80
CA ASN A 116 1.48 12.74 8.42
C ASN A 116 1.10 11.42 7.74
N PHE A 117 0.78 11.51 6.46
CA PHE A 117 0.75 10.40 5.53
C PHE A 117 1.60 10.78 4.33
N VAL A 118 2.63 9.99 4.06
CA VAL A 118 3.59 10.25 3.00
C VAL A 118 3.85 8.98 2.21
N ILE A 119 3.84 9.06 0.88
CA ILE A 119 4.43 8.06 0.01
C ILE A 119 5.72 8.66 -0.55
N GLN A 120 6.82 7.95 -0.40
CA GLN A 120 8.13 8.35 -0.91
C GLN A 120 8.62 7.31 -1.91
N THR A 121 9.12 7.77 -3.04
CA THR A 121 9.74 6.96 -4.09
C THR A 121 11.18 7.41 -4.30
N PRO A 122 11.93 6.79 -5.23
CA PRO A 122 13.21 7.34 -5.68
C PRO A 122 13.09 8.76 -6.26
N THR A 123 11.99 9.07 -6.94
CA THR A 123 11.84 10.32 -7.71
C THR A 123 11.16 11.44 -6.93
N SER A 124 10.21 11.15 -6.06
CA SER A 124 9.42 12.18 -5.37
C SER A 124 8.91 11.79 -3.98
N VAL A 125 8.28 12.76 -3.33
CA VAL A 125 7.52 12.61 -2.10
C VAL A 125 6.09 13.12 -2.33
N ALA A 126 5.10 12.25 -2.20
CA ALA A 126 3.69 12.60 -2.17
C ALA A 126 3.22 12.76 -0.72
N SER A 127 2.90 14.00 -0.33
CA SER A 127 2.38 14.36 1.00
C SER A 127 0.90 14.64 0.94
N VAL A 128 0.12 14.01 1.83
CA VAL A 128 -1.35 14.06 1.74
C VAL A 128 -2.05 14.24 3.08
N LYS A 129 -3.28 14.73 3.02
CA LYS A 129 -4.16 14.86 4.19
C LYS A 129 -5.64 14.75 3.81
N GLY A 130 -6.24 13.58 4.01
CA GLY A 130 -7.66 13.37 3.67
C GLY A 130 -7.84 13.30 2.16
N THR A 131 -7.38 12.22 1.53
CA THR A 131 -7.24 12.11 0.07
C THR A 131 -7.54 10.71 -0.42
N ASP A 132 -8.03 10.60 -1.64
CA ASP A 132 -8.07 9.36 -2.41
C ASP A 132 -7.29 9.58 -3.71
N PHE A 133 -6.28 8.75 -3.97
CA PHE A 133 -5.41 8.93 -5.13
C PHE A 133 -4.72 7.63 -5.53
N TRP A 134 -4.30 7.59 -6.78
CA TRP A 134 -3.36 6.60 -7.28
C TRP A 134 -1.95 7.19 -7.37
N MET A 135 -0.95 6.36 -7.12
CA MET A 135 0.43 6.65 -7.46
C MET A 135 1.01 5.49 -8.27
N ILE A 136 1.61 5.82 -9.41
CA ILE A 136 2.36 4.91 -10.27
C ILE A 136 3.81 5.39 -10.21
N THR A 137 4.75 4.49 -9.94
CA THR A 137 6.16 4.83 -9.81
C THR A 137 7.02 3.83 -10.56
N ASP A 138 7.92 4.37 -11.38
CA ASP A 138 8.99 3.64 -12.03
C ASP A 138 10.31 4.43 -11.84
N PRO A 139 11.40 3.79 -11.41
CA PRO A 139 12.66 4.50 -11.15
C PRO A 139 13.33 5.05 -12.42
N VAL A 140 12.90 4.64 -13.62
CA VAL A 140 13.38 5.12 -14.91
C VAL A 140 12.47 6.20 -15.48
N ASP A 141 11.15 5.99 -15.45
CA ASP A 141 10.19 6.91 -16.08
C ASP A 141 9.72 8.04 -15.12
N GLY A 142 9.82 7.83 -13.81
CA GLY A 142 9.37 8.77 -12.78
C GLY A 142 8.05 8.36 -12.14
N ASP A 143 7.38 9.36 -11.57
CA ASP A 143 6.14 9.18 -10.81
C ASP A 143 4.96 9.87 -11.50
N ILE A 144 3.80 9.22 -11.43
CA ILE A 144 2.51 9.78 -11.79
C ILE A 144 1.59 9.66 -10.58
N VAL A 145 0.94 10.76 -10.22
CA VAL A 145 -0.11 10.81 -9.18
C VAL A 145 -1.42 11.21 -9.82
N ILE A 146 -2.48 10.44 -9.59
CA ILE A 146 -3.83 10.74 -10.08
C ILE A 146 -4.74 11.05 -8.89
N GLY A 147 -5.22 12.29 -8.80
CA GLY A 147 -6.09 12.74 -7.72
C GLY A 147 -7.55 12.35 -7.95
N LEU A 148 -8.14 11.59 -7.02
CA LEU A 148 -9.57 11.23 -7.02
C LEU A 148 -10.37 12.07 -6.02
N GLU A 149 -9.81 12.37 -4.86
CA GLU A 149 -10.39 13.28 -3.87
C GLU A 149 -9.28 13.97 -3.07
N GLY A 150 -9.49 15.24 -2.72
CA GLY A 150 -8.59 16.00 -1.85
C GLY A 150 -7.39 16.60 -2.59
N LEU A 151 -6.26 16.74 -1.87
CA LEU A 151 -5.04 17.39 -2.34
C LEU A 151 -3.81 16.56 -2.01
N VAL A 152 -3.01 16.26 -3.03
CA VAL A 152 -1.67 15.69 -2.91
C VAL A 152 -0.64 16.75 -3.29
N THR A 153 0.30 17.05 -2.39
CA THR A 153 1.48 17.83 -2.74
C THR A 153 2.60 16.88 -3.14
N LEU A 154 3.02 16.96 -4.40
CA LEU A 154 4.06 16.13 -5.00
C LEU A 154 5.35 16.94 -5.11
N THR A 155 6.38 16.54 -4.35
CA THR A 155 7.67 17.21 -4.30
C THR A 155 8.73 16.33 -4.95
N ASN A 156 9.41 16.82 -5.99
CA ASN A 156 10.52 16.12 -6.62
C ASN A 156 11.77 16.08 -5.72
N ASN A 157 12.44 14.93 -5.63
CA ASN A 157 13.59 14.73 -4.75
C ASN A 157 14.89 15.41 -5.25
N GLU A 158 15.06 15.56 -6.56
CA GLU A 158 16.27 16.13 -7.17
C GLU A 158 16.27 17.66 -7.07
N THR A 159 15.16 18.30 -7.45
CA THR A 159 15.07 19.76 -7.54
C THR A 159 14.35 20.41 -6.37
N GLY A 160 13.55 19.65 -5.61
CA GLY A 160 12.61 20.20 -4.64
C GLY A 160 11.45 20.96 -5.27
N ALA A 161 11.26 20.84 -6.60
CA ALA A 161 10.09 21.42 -7.27
C ALA A 161 8.81 20.73 -6.79
N GLU A 162 7.74 21.52 -6.63
CA GLU A 162 6.48 21.03 -6.09
C GLU A 162 5.33 21.31 -7.05
N VAL A 163 4.40 20.37 -7.12
CA VAL A 163 3.13 20.53 -7.79
C VAL A 163 2.01 19.97 -6.93
N ASP A 164 0.87 20.66 -6.92
CA ASP A 164 -0.33 20.24 -6.22
C ASP A 164 -1.25 19.49 -7.20
N VAL A 165 -1.66 18.29 -6.82
CA VAL A 165 -2.58 17.42 -7.57
C VAL A 165 -3.89 17.32 -6.82
N THR A 166 -4.98 17.76 -7.45
CA THR A 166 -6.34 17.72 -6.90
C THR A 166 -7.22 16.72 -7.64
N GLU A 167 -8.45 16.55 -7.16
CA GLU A 167 -9.49 15.79 -7.84
C GLU A 167 -9.57 16.15 -9.34
N GLY A 168 -9.56 15.13 -10.18
CA GLY A 168 -9.66 15.28 -11.64
C GLY A 168 -8.34 15.59 -12.35
N THR A 169 -7.24 15.77 -11.62
CA THR A 169 -5.92 16.10 -12.20
C THR A 169 -4.89 15.00 -11.99
N SER A 170 -3.91 14.94 -12.89
CA SER A 170 -2.78 14.04 -12.85
C SER A 170 -1.49 14.85 -12.76
N GLY A 171 -0.68 14.59 -11.73
CA GLY A 171 0.64 15.17 -11.57
C GLY A 171 1.73 14.21 -12.02
N SER A 172 2.79 14.73 -12.60
CA SER A 172 3.98 13.97 -12.97
C SER A 172 5.23 14.53 -12.29
N SER A 173 6.18 13.64 -11.98
CA SER A 173 7.51 14.01 -11.51
C SER A 173 8.56 13.12 -12.15
N THR A 174 9.55 13.71 -12.81
CA THR A 174 10.56 12.97 -13.58
C THR A 174 11.90 12.88 -12.83
N PRO A 175 12.75 11.87 -13.13
CA PRO A 175 14.04 11.71 -12.46
C PRO A 175 15.04 12.87 -12.70
N ASP A 176 14.86 13.64 -13.76
CA ASP A 176 15.67 14.83 -14.08
C ASP A 176 15.17 16.12 -13.41
N GLY A 177 14.07 16.03 -12.66
CA GLY A 177 13.64 17.06 -11.73
C GLY A 177 12.48 17.92 -12.18
N ASP A 178 11.86 17.61 -13.31
CA ASP A 178 10.67 18.29 -13.80
C ASP A 178 9.42 17.80 -13.05
N VAL A 179 8.47 18.72 -12.87
CA VAL A 179 7.14 18.43 -12.32
C VAL A 179 6.08 19.07 -13.19
N GLY A 180 4.93 18.42 -13.33
CA GLY A 180 3.81 18.89 -14.14
C GLY A 180 2.47 18.48 -13.55
N VAL A 181 1.41 19.15 -14.00
CA VAL A 181 0.02 18.76 -13.72
C VAL A 181 -0.84 19.01 -14.95
N GLU A 182 -1.73 18.07 -15.23
CA GLU A 182 -2.68 18.11 -16.32
C GLU A 182 -4.04 17.52 -15.90
N GLU A 183 -5.07 17.72 -16.72
CA GLU A 183 -6.37 17.08 -16.51
C GLU A 183 -6.23 15.56 -16.72
N THR A 184 -6.86 14.78 -15.85
CA THR A 184 -6.77 13.32 -15.91
C THR A 184 -7.60 12.78 -17.07
N GLU A 185 -6.96 12.00 -17.93
CA GLU A 185 -7.65 11.15 -18.90
C GLU A 185 -8.26 9.93 -18.20
N GLU A 186 -9.57 9.72 -18.29
CA GLU A 186 -10.27 8.62 -17.58
C GLU A 186 -9.64 7.24 -17.86
N SER A 187 -9.16 7.03 -19.09
CA SER A 187 -8.51 5.78 -19.50
C SER A 187 -7.15 5.52 -18.85
N SER A 188 -6.53 6.53 -18.23
CA SER A 188 -5.27 6.41 -17.50
C SER A 188 -5.45 5.96 -16.05
N ILE A 189 -6.66 6.04 -15.51
CA ILE A 189 -6.96 5.66 -14.13
C ILE A 189 -6.82 4.13 -13.99
N PRO A 190 -5.96 3.63 -13.10
CA PRO A 190 -5.82 2.19 -12.89
C PRO A 190 -7.13 1.55 -12.42
N GLU A 191 -7.48 0.40 -12.98
CA GLU A 191 -8.58 -0.42 -12.45
C GLU A 191 -8.27 -0.90 -11.03
N ASP A 192 -9.25 -0.79 -10.13
CA ASP A 192 -9.16 -1.29 -8.76
C ASP A 192 -9.52 -2.78 -8.72
N PRO A 193 -8.60 -3.68 -8.32
CA PRO A 193 -8.84 -5.13 -8.31
C PRO A 193 -9.93 -5.61 -7.34
N THR A 194 -10.51 -4.71 -6.52
CA THR A 194 -11.68 -5.03 -5.67
C THR A 194 -13.02 -4.80 -6.35
N ASP A 195 -13.11 -3.94 -7.35
CA ASP A 195 -14.39 -3.57 -7.98
C ASP A 195 -14.98 -4.76 -8.75
N GLN A 196 -14.12 -5.65 -9.24
CA GLN A 196 -14.52 -6.92 -9.86
C GLN A 196 -15.18 -7.90 -8.88
N ASP A 197 -14.93 -7.78 -7.57
CA ASP A 197 -15.53 -8.64 -6.56
C ASP A 197 -16.94 -8.17 -6.17
N GLU A 198 -17.20 -6.86 -6.22
CA GLU A 198 -18.52 -6.27 -5.96
C GLU A 198 -19.52 -6.67 -7.07
N GLN A 199 -19.06 -6.75 -8.31
CA GLN A 199 -19.86 -7.26 -9.44
C GLN A 199 -20.15 -8.77 -9.36
N GLN A 200 -19.47 -9.53 -8.48
CA GLN A 200 -19.66 -10.98 -8.30
C GLN A 200 -20.49 -11.35 -7.08
N ALA A 201 -21.02 -10.40 -6.31
CA ALA A 201 -21.89 -10.67 -5.18
C ALA A 201 -23.34 -11.03 -5.58
N GLU A 202 -23.51 -11.75 -6.68
CA GLU A 202 -24.78 -12.30 -7.16
C GLU A 202 -24.87 -13.80 -6.82
N ILE A 203 -25.79 -14.19 -5.94
CA ILE A 203 -26.18 -15.60 -5.77
C ILE A 203 -27.31 -15.91 -6.75
N LYS A 204 -27.06 -16.80 -7.72
CA LYS A 204 -28.10 -17.31 -8.64
C LYS A 204 -28.65 -18.65 -8.13
N ILE A 205 -29.88 -18.64 -7.65
CA ILE A 205 -30.61 -19.83 -7.19
C ILE A 205 -31.51 -20.30 -8.33
N TYR A 206 -31.29 -21.52 -8.82
CA TYR A 206 -32.14 -22.15 -9.82
C TYR A 206 -33.21 -23.00 -9.13
N LEU A 207 -34.48 -22.67 -9.36
CA LEU A 207 -35.65 -23.35 -8.81
C LEU A 207 -36.35 -24.11 -9.93
N GLU A 208 -36.58 -25.41 -9.75
CA GLU A 208 -37.34 -26.21 -10.68
C GLU A 208 -38.79 -26.36 -10.20
N GLY A 209 -39.74 -25.93 -11.02
CA GLY A 209 -41.17 -26.06 -10.77
C GLY A 209 -41.67 -27.49 -11.02
N PRO A 210 -42.88 -27.84 -10.55
CA PRO A 210 -43.46 -29.19 -10.66
C PRO A 210 -43.66 -29.71 -12.10
N ASN A 211 -43.49 -28.86 -13.10
CA ASN A 211 -43.57 -29.19 -14.53
C ASN A 211 -42.19 -29.20 -15.23
N GLY A 212 -41.09 -29.11 -14.49
CA GLY A 212 -39.72 -29.02 -15.06
C GLY A 212 -39.30 -27.62 -15.52
N GLU A 213 -40.08 -26.58 -15.24
CA GLU A 213 -39.72 -25.20 -15.54
C GLU A 213 -38.64 -24.69 -14.58
N GLN A 214 -37.51 -24.22 -15.10
CA GLN A 214 -36.49 -23.57 -14.29
C GLN A 214 -36.75 -22.07 -14.15
N LYS A 215 -36.77 -21.56 -12.92
CA LYS A 215 -36.75 -20.14 -12.60
C LYS A 215 -35.44 -19.79 -11.88
N VAL A 216 -34.78 -18.73 -12.31
CA VAL A 216 -33.59 -18.20 -11.62
C VAL A 216 -34.01 -17.07 -10.68
N MET A 217 -33.56 -17.14 -9.44
CA MET A 217 -33.61 -16.05 -8.46
C MET A 217 -32.19 -15.53 -8.29
N ILE A 218 -31.98 -14.25 -8.58
CA ILE A 218 -30.70 -13.57 -8.39
C ILE A 218 -30.78 -12.79 -7.08
N ILE A 219 -29.84 -13.01 -6.19
CA ILE A 219 -29.70 -12.27 -4.92
C ILE A 219 -28.39 -11.50 -4.99
N GLU A 220 -28.49 -10.18 -5.08
CA GLU A 220 -27.37 -9.26 -4.94
C GLU A 220 -27.15 -8.98 -3.45
N TYR A 221 -25.91 -9.03 -2.97
CA TYR A 221 -25.58 -8.63 -1.59
C TYR A 221 -24.35 -7.71 -1.57
N GLU A 222 -24.42 -6.66 -0.76
CA GLU A 222 -23.32 -5.70 -0.52
C GLU A 222 -22.40 -6.16 0.63
#